data_AF-A0A358AAR6-F1
#
_entry.id   AF-A0A358AAR6-F1
#
_cell.length_a   1.000
_cell.length_b   1.000
_cell.length_c   1.000
_cell.angle_alpha   90.00
_cell.angle_beta   90.00
_cell.angle_gamma   90.00
#
_symmetry.space_group_name_H-M   'P 1'
#
loop_
_entity.id
_entity.type
_entity.pdbx_description
1 polymer ?
#
loop_
_entity_poly.entity_id
_entity_poly.type
_entity_poly.pdbx_seq_one_letter_code
_entity_poly.pdbx_strand_id
1 'polypeptide(L)'
;MTQKGFTLLEVLVAMGIFILVAMSASWFIIHGFRYNAIIWEQLDKQNEGRKVLQQVVDTVRKAEESSLGSYPLVTSTNYQLSVYANIDDDSYREKVRFWLDGTTLKRGIIKPSGSPLNYSGTEQIVELAHDVVNISKNSPLFLYYDESYSGSENALVQPVEITNIRVIRVQLELEKDPTATPVPLHVEGVVNVRNLKSN
;
A
#
# COMPACT_ATOMS: atom_id res chain seq x y z
N MET A 1 66.81 13.02 30.28
CA MET A 1 65.43 13.52 30.08
C MET A 1 64.54 12.82 31.09
N THR A 2 64.12 13.51 32.14
CA THR A 2 63.27 12.95 33.21
C THR A 2 61.82 12.96 32.75
N GLN A 3 61.21 11.77 32.59
CA GLN A 3 59.78 11.68 32.36
C GLN A 3 59.06 12.01 33.67
N LYS A 4 58.31 13.11 33.68
CA LYS A 4 57.45 13.48 34.80
C LYS A 4 56.21 12.58 34.77
N GLY A 5 55.97 11.85 35.86
CA GLY A 5 54.77 11.03 36.04
C GLY A 5 53.52 11.87 36.30
N PHE A 6 52.34 11.26 36.10
CA PHE A 6 51.05 11.90 36.36
C PHE A 6 50.80 12.14 37.84
N THR A 7 50.14 13.26 38.16
CA THR A 7 49.66 13.51 39.53
C THR A 7 48.30 12.83 39.77
N LEU A 8 48.01 12.47 41.03
CA LEU A 8 46.72 11.88 41.43
C LEU A 8 45.52 12.75 41.01
N LEU A 9 45.66 14.08 41.11
CA LEU A 9 44.63 15.03 40.69
C LEU A 9 44.38 14.96 39.17
N GLU A 10 45.45 14.87 38.39
CA GLU A 10 45.39 14.82 36.93
C GLU A 10 44.74 13.53 36.42
N VAL A 11 45.00 12.40 37.08
CA VAL A 11 44.30 11.12 36.82
C VAL A 11 42.81 11.23 37.14
N LEU A 12 42.45 11.85 38.26
CA LEU A 12 41.04 12.06 38.65
C LEU A 12 40.29 12.93 37.65
N VAL A 13 40.89 14.03 37.21
CA VAL A 13 40.31 14.92 36.19
C VAL A 13 40.19 14.20 34.85
N ALA A 14 41.22 13.46 34.42
CA ALA A 14 41.19 12.69 33.18
C ALA A 14 40.10 11.60 33.19
N MET A 15 39.91 10.90 34.32
CA MET A 15 38.82 9.92 34.49
C MET A 15 37.45 10.57 34.43
N GLY A 16 37.27 11.75 35.05
CA GLY A 16 36.01 12.49 34.99
C GLY A 16 35.64 12.91 33.57
N ILE A 17 36.62 13.43 32.82
CA ILE A 17 36.43 13.80 31.40
C ILE A 17 36.14 12.55 30.57
N PHE A 18 36.86 11.45 30.79
CA PHE A 18 36.68 10.20 30.06
C PHE A 18 35.27 9.63 30.25
N ILE A 19 34.74 9.62 31.47
CA ILE A 19 33.38 9.14 31.76
C ILE A 19 32.34 10.02 31.06
N LEU A 20 32.48 11.35 31.12
CA LEU A 20 31.58 12.27 30.42
C LEU A 20 31.55 12.04 28.90
N VAL A 21 32.74 11.87 28.30
CA VAL A 21 32.87 11.60 26.86
C VAL A 21 32.29 10.23 26.52
N ALA A 22 32.58 9.19 27.31
CA ALA A 22 32.07 7.84 27.09
C ALA A 22 30.55 7.77 27.21
N MET A 23 29.94 8.46 28.18
CA MET A 23 28.49 8.54 28.32
C MET A 23 27.85 9.28 27.14
N SER A 24 28.42 10.41 26.72
CA SER A 24 27.94 11.19 25.58
C SER A 24 28.01 10.38 24.27
N ALA A 25 29.13 9.69 24.04
CA ALA A 25 29.31 8.81 22.90
C ALA A 25 28.32 7.64 22.92
N SER A 26 28.13 6.99 24.08
CA SER A 26 27.17 5.89 24.23
C SER A 26 25.74 6.34 23.97
N TRP A 27 25.36 7.53 24.48
CA TRP A 27 24.05 8.12 24.24
C TRP A 27 23.82 8.37 22.75
N PHE A 28 24.81 8.94 22.05
CA PHE A 28 24.74 9.20 20.62
C PHE A 28 24.63 7.92 19.79
N ILE A 29 25.39 6.88 20.14
CA ILE A 29 25.37 5.58 19.46
C ILE A 29 24.00 4.91 19.61
N ILE A 30 23.45 4.83 20.83
CA ILE A 30 22.16 4.18 21.09
C ILE A 30 21.02 4.91 20.37
N HIS A 31 21.00 6.24 20.44
CA HIS A 31 19.98 7.03 19.74
C HIS A 31 20.14 6.90 18.22
N GLY A 32 21.37 7.00 17.70
CA GLY A 32 21.65 6.86 16.29
C GLY A 32 21.15 5.53 15.70
N PHE A 33 21.40 4.40 16.37
CA PHE A 33 20.92 3.11 15.89
C PHE A 33 19.39 2.97 15.91
N ARG A 34 18.71 3.51 16.94
CA ARG A 34 17.24 3.47 17.02
C ARG A 34 16.57 4.32 15.93
N TYR A 35 17.11 5.51 15.63
CA TYR A 35 16.57 6.37 14.58
C TYR A 35 16.74 5.76 13.17
N ASN A 36 17.86 5.10 12.90
CA ASN A 36 18.08 4.47 11.60
C ASN A 36 17.05 3.37 11.32
N ALA A 37 16.76 2.50 12.30
CA ALA A 37 15.80 1.41 12.12
C ALA A 37 14.38 1.91 11.77
N ILE A 38 13.91 2.96 12.45
CA ILE A 38 12.58 3.54 12.22
C ILE A 38 12.48 4.16 10.83
N ILE A 39 13.53 4.86 10.37
CA ILE A 39 13.55 5.50 9.04
C ILE A 39 13.47 4.45 7.93
N TRP A 40 14.26 3.37 8.02
CA TRP A 40 14.23 2.30 7.02
C TRP A 40 12.87 1.62 6.94
N GLU A 41 12.27 1.30 8.09
CA GLU A 41 10.94 0.71 8.14
C GLU A 41 9.87 1.62 7.52
N GLN A 42 9.91 2.92 7.80
CA GLN A 42 8.99 3.89 7.23
C GLN A 42 9.15 4.04 5.71
N LEU A 43 10.39 3.97 5.21
CA LEU A 43 10.67 4.02 3.78
C LEU A 43 10.19 2.76 3.05
N ASP A 44 10.36 1.58 3.66
CA ASP A 44 9.90 0.33 3.08
C ASP A 44 8.37 0.30 2.97
N LYS A 45 7.65 0.71 4.02
CA LYS A 45 6.18 0.82 4.01
C LYS A 45 5.67 1.82 2.98
N GLN A 46 6.37 2.94 2.79
CA GLN A 46 6.05 3.91 1.73
C GLN A 46 6.23 3.33 0.33
N ASN A 47 7.34 2.62 0.11
CA ASN A 47 7.61 1.99 -1.18
C ASN A 47 6.62 0.86 -1.47
N GLU A 48 6.28 0.04 -0.47
CA GLU A 48 5.26 -1.00 -0.54
C GLU A 48 3.89 -0.41 -0.92
N GLY A 49 3.40 0.57 -0.16
CA GLY A 49 2.10 1.22 -0.43
C GLY A 49 2.02 1.83 -1.83
N ARG A 50 3.09 2.49 -2.30
CA ARG A 50 3.16 3.05 -3.66
C ARG A 50 3.13 1.98 -4.76
N LYS A 51 3.88 0.89 -4.59
CA LYS A 51 3.90 -0.23 -5.55
C LYS A 51 2.53 -0.88 -5.66
N VAL A 52 1.88 -1.10 -4.52
CA VAL A 52 0.54 -1.69 -4.44
C VAL A 52 -0.48 -0.79 -5.13
N LEU A 53 -0.47 0.50 -4.83
CA LEU A 53 -1.34 1.47 -5.47
C LEU A 53 -1.13 1.50 -6.99
N GLN A 54 0.12 1.52 -7.45
CA GLN A 54 0.45 1.48 -8.87
C GLN A 54 -0.10 0.21 -9.53
N GLN A 55 0.05 -0.94 -8.89
CA GLN A 55 -0.44 -2.21 -9.41
C GLN A 55 -1.98 -2.23 -9.55
N VAL A 56 -2.70 -1.69 -8.57
CA VAL A 56 -4.17 -1.56 -8.66
C VAL A 56 -4.54 -0.59 -9.77
N VAL A 57 -3.94 0.60 -9.82
CA VAL A 57 -4.19 1.61 -10.84
C VAL A 57 -3.93 1.07 -12.25
N ASP A 58 -2.81 0.38 -12.46
CA ASP A 58 -2.45 -0.17 -13.78
C ASP A 58 -3.41 -1.28 -14.21
N THR A 59 -3.85 -2.12 -13.27
CA THR A 59 -4.84 -3.17 -13.52
C THR A 59 -6.21 -2.58 -13.88
N VAL A 60 -6.68 -1.59 -13.09
CA VAL A 60 -7.97 -0.93 -13.32
C VAL A 60 -7.95 -0.10 -14.61
N ARG A 61 -6.84 0.56 -14.93
CA ARG A 61 -6.68 1.31 -16.18
C ARG A 61 -6.83 0.39 -17.39
N LYS A 62 -6.31 -0.84 -17.31
CA LYS A 62 -6.38 -1.88 -18.34
C LYS A 62 -7.69 -2.68 -18.31
N ALA A 63 -8.61 -2.38 -17.39
CA ALA A 63 -9.84 -3.16 -17.29
C ALA A 63 -10.64 -3.10 -18.60
N GLU A 64 -11.07 -4.27 -19.06
CA GLU A 64 -11.70 -4.47 -20.36
C GLU A 64 -12.71 -5.62 -20.30
N GLU A 65 -13.42 -5.84 -21.41
CA GLU A 65 -14.41 -6.91 -21.49
C GLU A 65 -13.75 -8.27 -21.27
N SER A 66 -14.39 -9.14 -20.49
CA SER A 66 -13.84 -10.47 -20.19
C SER A 66 -13.67 -11.31 -21.45
N SER A 67 -12.90 -12.40 -21.39
CA SER A 67 -12.83 -13.39 -22.48
C SER A 67 -14.18 -14.05 -22.83
N LEU A 68 -15.20 -13.90 -21.99
CA LEU A 68 -16.55 -14.42 -22.17
C LEU A 68 -17.57 -13.34 -22.61
N GLY A 69 -17.13 -12.10 -22.84
CA GLY A 69 -18.02 -10.99 -23.21
C GLY A 69 -18.77 -10.31 -22.04
N SER A 70 -18.35 -10.58 -20.79
CA SER A 70 -18.88 -9.91 -19.59
C SER A 70 -18.30 -8.51 -19.38
N TYR A 71 -19.10 -7.66 -18.72
CA TYR A 71 -18.72 -6.28 -18.37
C TYR A 71 -17.39 -6.20 -17.61
N PRO A 72 -16.53 -5.17 -17.84
CA PRO A 72 -15.19 -5.10 -17.26
C PRO A 72 -15.14 -5.10 -15.73
N LEU A 73 -16.15 -4.55 -15.05
CA LEU A 73 -16.24 -4.54 -13.59
C LEU A 73 -17.15 -5.68 -13.11
N VAL A 74 -16.71 -6.42 -12.09
CA VAL A 74 -17.43 -7.57 -11.53
C VAL A 74 -17.96 -7.27 -10.13
N THR A 75 -17.17 -6.59 -9.31
CA THR A 75 -17.54 -6.28 -7.93
C THR A 75 -16.95 -4.93 -7.56
N SER A 76 -17.76 -4.05 -6.96
CA SER A 76 -17.37 -2.67 -6.66
C SER A 76 -17.83 -2.25 -5.27
N THR A 77 -17.26 -2.83 -4.22
CA THR A 77 -17.59 -2.50 -2.82
C THR A 77 -16.51 -1.62 -2.18
N ASN A 78 -16.77 -1.07 -1.00
CA ASN A 78 -15.80 -0.23 -0.28
C ASN A 78 -14.45 -0.90 -0.02
N TYR A 79 -14.41 -2.24 0.11
CA TYR A 79 -13.20 -2.98 0.51
C TYR A 79 -12.83 -4.11 -0.45
N GLN A 80 -13.58 -4.26 -1.55
CA GLN A 80 -13.33 -5.26 -2.58
C GLN A 80 -13.68 -4.72 -3.95
N LEU A 81 -12.73 -4.86 -4.87
CA LEU A 81 -12.87 -4.55 -6.29
C LEU A 81 -12.53 -5.80 -7.10
N SER A 82 -13.31 -6.10 -8.13
CA SER A 82 -13.00 -7.17 -9.07
C SER A 82 -13.19 -6.67 -10.49
N VAL A 83 -12.19 -6.88 -11.34
CA VAL A 83 -12.16 -6.42 -12.73
C VAL A 83 -11.67 -7.53 -13.64
N TYR A 84 -12.09 -7.50 -14.90
CA TYR A 84 -11.42 -8.26 -15.95
C TYR A 84 -10.37 -7.37 -16.61
N ALA A 85 -9.15 -7.88 -16.75
CA ALA A 85 -8.08 -7.17 -17.42
C ALA A 85 -7.10 -8.19 -17.98
N ASN A 86 -6.51 -7.89 -19.12
CA ASN A 86 -5.34 -8.62 -19.58
C ASN A 86 -4.12 -8.17 -18.76
N ILE A 87 -3.66 -9.02 -17.84
CA ILE A 87 -2.53 -8.71 -16.95
C ILE A 87 -1.23 -9.37 -17.41
N ASP A 88 -1.30 -10.30 -18.35
CA ASP A 88 -0.14 -10.81 -19.07
C ASP A 88 -0.21 -10.38 -20.54
N ASP A 89 0.67 -10.89 -21.39
CA ASP A 89 0.71 -10.54 -22.81
C ASP A 89 0.05 -11.63 -23.66
N ASP A 90 -1.03 -12.25 -23.16
CA ASP A 90 -1.80 -13.27 -23.89
C ASP A 90 -3.14 -12.72 -24.44
N SER A 91 -3.98 -13.58 -25.02
CA SER A 91 -5.26 -13.18 -25.64
C SER A 91 -6.44 -13.23 -24.67
N TYR A 92 -6.25 -13.81 -23.50
CA TYR A 92 -7.24 -13.98 -22.46
C TYR A 92 -7.24 -12.78 -21.50
N ARG A 93 -8.34 -12.66 -20.75
CA ARG A 93 -8.54 -11.63 -19.75
C ARG A 93 -8.77 -12.31 -18.43
N GLU A 94 -7.89 -12.08 -17.48
CA GLU A 94 -7.98 -12.59 -16.13
C GLU A 94 -9.07 -11.87 -15.35
N LYS A 95 -9.72 -12.61 -14.45
CA LYS A 95 -10.49 -12.00 -13.37
C LYS A 95 -9.54 -11.66 -12.23
N VAL A 96 -9.31 -10.37 -12.02
CA VAL A 96 -8.45 -9.87 -10.95
C VAL A 96 -9.32 -9.30 -9.83
N ARG A 97 -9.13 -9.82 -8.62
CA ARG A 97 -9.83 -9.39 -7.41
C ARG A 97 -8.85 -8.75 -6.45
N PHE A 98 -9.16 -7.56 -5.96
CA PHE A 98 -8.48 -6.91 -4.83
C PHE A 98 -9.46 -6.87 -3.67
N TRP A 99 -9.02 -7.28 -2.47
CA TRP A 99 -9.84 -7.17 -1.28
C TRP A 99 -9.01 -7.00 -0.02
N LEU A 100 -9.59 -6.29 0.95
CA LEU A 100 -9.02 -6.17 2.28
C LEU A 100 -9.58 -7.29 3.18
N ASP A 101 -8.68 -8.09 3.73
CA ASP A 101 -8.96 -9.18 4.65
C ASP A 101 -8.31 -8.89 6.00
N GLY A 102 -9.12 -8.45 6.97
CA GLY A 102 -8.61 -7.87 8.22
C GLY A 102 -7.76 -6.63 7.95
N THR A 103 -6.44 -6.76 8.15
CA THR A 103 -5.45 -5.70 7.90
C THR A 103 -4.55 -5.98 6.70
N THR A 104 -4.86 -7.03 5.92
CA THR A 104 -4.03 -7.45 4.78
C THR A 104 -4.78 -7.23 3.48
N LEU A 105 -4.23 -6.38 2.62
CA LEU A 105 -4.71 -6.21 1.25
C LEU A 105 -4.20 -7.36 0.38
N LYS A 106 -5.11 -8.08 -0.27
CA LYS A 106 -4.81 -9.24 -1.10
C LYS A 106 -5.23 -9.00 -2.54
N ARG A 107 -4.52 -9.66 -3.46
CA ARG A 107 -4.87 -9.79 -4.87
C ARG A 107 -5.08 -11.26 -5.22
N GLY A 108 -6.18 -11.54 -5.89
CA GLY A 108 -6.56 -12.82 -6.44
C GLY A 108 -6.62 -12.74 -7.95
N ILE A 109 -6.12 -13.76 -8.64
CA ILE A 109 -6.14 -13.85 -10.09
C ILE A 109 -6.75 -15.19 -10.48
N ILE A 110 -7.77 -15.17 -11.33
CA ILE A 110 -8.34 -16.36 -11.94
C ILE A 110 -8.19 -16.24 -13.46
N LYS A 111 -7.41 -17.15 -14.04
CA LYS A 111 -7.30 -17.31 -15.49
C LYS A 111 -8.54 -18.00 -16.06
N PRO A 112 -9.08 -17.54 -17.19
CA PRO A 112 -10.15 -18.26 -17.85
C PRO A 112 -9.61 -19.59 -18.39
N SER A 113 -10.40 -20.66 -18.26
CA SER A 113 -10.00 -22.00 -18.72
C SER A 113 -11.22 -22.86 -19.06
N GLY A 114 -10.98 -24.00 -19.71
CA GLY A 114 -12.02 -24.95 -20.09
C GLY A 114 -12.61 -24.73 -21.49
N SER A 115 -13.54 -25.63 -21.87
CA SER A 115 -14.31 -25.56 -23.11
C SER A 115 -15.75 -26.01 -22.82
N PRO A 116 -16.73 -25.09 -22.73
CA PRO A 116 -16.62 -23.64 -22.91
C PRO A 116 -15.77 -22.96 -21.84
N LEU A 117 -15.17 -21.80 -22.19
CA LEU A 117 -14.34 -21.01 -21.27
C LEU A 117 -15.16 -20.58 -20.05
N ASN A 118 -14.55 -20.62 -18.87
CA ASN A 118 -15.12 -20.13 -17.62
C ASN A 118 -14.02 -19.62 -16.66
N TYR A 119 -14.45 -18.99 -15.56
CA TYR A 119 -13.59 -18.53 -14.47
C TYR A 119 -13.76 -19.39 -13.21
N SER A 120 -13.75 -20.72 -13.33
CA SER A 120 -13.88 -21.64 -12.19
C SER A 120 -12.56 -22.26 -11.73
N GLY A 121 -11.43 -21.78 -12.25
CA GLY A 121 -10.10 -22.25 -11.84
C GLY A 121 -9.73 -21.81 -10.43
N THR A 122 -8.61 -22.36 -9.93
CA THR A 122 -8.03 -21.96 -8.64
C THR A 122 -7.60 -20.50 -8.68
N GLU A 123 -8.07 -19.70 -7.72
CA GLU A 123 -7.64 -18.32 -7.53
C GLU A 123 -6.22 -18.27 -6.98
N GLN A 124 -5.31 -17.61 -7.71
CA GLN A 124 -3.96 -17.35 -7.25
C GLN A 124 -3.95 -16.12 -6.35
N ILE A 125 -3.75 -16.33 -5.06
CA ILE A 125 -3.81 -15.27 -4.04
C ILE A 125 -2.39 -14.81 -3.68
N VAL A 126 -2.18 -13.50 -3.69
CA VAL A 126 -0.93 -12.83 -3.30
C VAL A 126 -1.26 -11.71 -2.33
N GLU A 127 -0.55 -11.66 -1.20
CA GLU A 127 -0.63 -10.53 -0.26
C GLU A 127 0.14 -9.34 -0.83
N LEU A 128 -0.49 -8.17 -0.83
CA LEU A 128 0.07 -6.95 -1.42
C LEU A 128 0.60 -5.98 -0.38
N ALA A 129 -0.16 -5.77 0.70
CA ALA A 129 0.21 -4.89 1.80
C ALA A 129 -0.34 -5.42 3.12
N HIS A 130 0.42 -5.18 4.19
CA HIS A 130 0.03 -5.42 5.57
C HIS A 130 -0.21 -4.11 6.31
N ASP A 131 -0.80 -4.19 7.50
CA ASP A 131 -1.07 -3.03 8.36
C ASP A 131 -2.03 -2.01 7.74
N VAL A 132 -2.96 -2.49 6.91
CA VAL A 132 -3.98 -1.66 6.26
C VAL A 132 -5.16 -1.46 7.21
N VAL A 133 -5.35 -0.23 7.68
CA VAL A 133 -6.31 0.11 8.76
C VAL A 133 -7.60 0.76 8.26
N ASN A 134 -7.85 0.73 6.95
CA ASN A 134 -9.05 1.29 6.31
C ASN A 134 -10.36 0.83 6.98
N ILE A 135 -10.51 -0.46 7.26
CA ILE A 135 -11.73 -1.01 7.91
C ILE A 135 -11.90 -0.44 9.32
N SER A 136 -10.85 -0.45 10.16
CA SER A 136 -10.92 0.07 11.54
C SER A 136 -11.15 1.57 11.59
N LYS A 137 -10.70 2.33 10.57
CA LYS A 137 -10.94 3.76 10.43
C LYS A 137 -12.26 4.11 9.73
N ASN A 138 -13.04 3.09 9.33
CA ASN A 138 -14.25 3.27 8.52
C ASN A 138 -14.02 4.12 7.25
N SER A 139 -12.84 3.95 6.64
CA SER A 139 -12.44 4.65 5.42
C SER A 139 -12.48 3.68 4.23
N PRO A 140 -13.33 3.89 3.21
CA PRO A 140 -13.41 3.00 2.05
C PRO A 140 -12.05 2.85 1.37
N LEU A 141 -11.61 1.63 1.07
CA LEU A 141 -10.42 1.39 0.26
C LEU A 141 -10.65 1.78 -1.21
N PHE A 142 -11.87 1.57 -1.70
CA PHE A 142 -12.30 1.93 -3.05
C PHE A 142 -13.47 2.91 -3.00
N LEU A 143 -13.33 3.99 -3.76
CA LEU A 143 -14.36 5.00 -4.00
C LEU A 143 -14.64 5.05 -5.50
N TYR A 144 -15.90 5.21 -5.86
CA TYR A 144 -16.37 5.11 -7.25
C TYR A 144 -17.02 6.42 -7.66
N TYR A 145 -16.76 6.85 -8.90
CA TYR A 145 -17.36 8.06 -9.46
C TYR A 145 -17.83 7.78 -10.89
N ASP A 146 -18.81 8.57 -11.31
CA ASP A 146 -19.36 8.54 -12.65
C ASP A 146 -18.54 9.39 -13.63
N GLU A 147 -19.08 9.59 -14.84
CA GLU A 147 -18.45 10.36 -15.90
C GLU A 147 -18.29 11.85 -15.58
N SER A 148 -19.08 12.38 -14.64
CA SER A 148 -19.07 13.81 -14.29
C SER A 148 -17.91 14.20 -13.37
N TYR A 149 -17.10 13.23 -12.92
CA TYR A 149 -16.00 13.46 -12.00
C TYR A 149 -14.97 14.47 -12.56
N SER A 150 -14.90 15.65 -11.95
CA SER A 150 -13.91 16.70 -12.17
C SER A 150 -12.84 16.78 -11.07
N GLY A 151 -12.98 16.00 -10.00
CA GLY A 151 -12.01 15.90 -8.90
C GLY A 151 -12.54 16.35 -7.54
N SER A 152 -13.74 16.90 -7.49
CA SER A 152 -14.32 17.49 -6.27
C SER A 152 -15.70 16.92 -5.90
N GLU A 153 -16.26 16.08 -6.75
CA GLU A 153 -17.57 15.45 -6.57
C GLU A 153 -17.53 14.40 -5.48
N ASN A 154 -18.69 14.15 -4.89
CA ASN A 154 -18.87 13.06 -3.94
C ASN A 154 -18.82 11.72 -4.67
N ALA A 155 -18.28 10.71 -3.99
CA ALA A 155 -18.31 9.34 -4.50
C ALA A 155 -19.75 8.82 -4.53
N LEU A 156 -20.00 7.88 -5.44
CA LEU A 156 -21.25 7.14 -5.52
C LEU A 156 -21.48 6.37 -4.21
N VAL A 157 -22.73 6.35 -3.76
CA VAL A 157 -23.12 5.69 -2.51
C VAL A 157 -23.30 4.18 -2.76
N GLN A 158 -22.82 3.35 -1.83
CA GLN A 158 -23.00 1.90 -1.89
C GLN A 158 -24.46 1.47 -1.62
N PRO A 159 -24.97 0.42 -2.28
CA PRO A 159 -24.32 -0.35 -3.35
C PRO A 159 -24.29 0.45 -4.66
N VAL A 160 -23.13 0.48 -5.31
CA VAL A 160 -22.95 1.21 -6.58
C VAL A 160 -23.35 0.36 -7.78
N GLU A 161 -24.05 0.96 -8.73
CA GLU A 161 -24.32 0.35 -10.03
C GLU A 161 -23.04 0.34 -10.87
N ILE A 162 -22.52 -0.85 -11.18
CA ILE A 162 -21.23 -1.02 -11.86
C ILE A 162 -21.18 -0.34 -13.23
N THR A 163 -22.32 -0.17 -13.90
CA THR A 163 -22.43 0.49 -15.21
C THR A 163 -22.26 2.00 -15.16
N ASN A 164 -22.41 2.62 -13.98
CA ASN A 164 -22.24 4.06 -13.81
C ASN A 164 -20.79 4.44 -13.50
N ILE A 165 -19.96 3.47 -13.12
CA ILE A 165 -18.59 3.71 -12.69
C ILE A 165 -17.73 4.05 -13.92
N ARG A 166 -17.01 5.16 -13.85
CA ARG A 166 -16.01 5.59 -14.85
C ARG A 166 -14.65 5.83 -14.24
N VAL A 167 -14.65 6.32 -13.00
CA VAL A 167 -13.46 6.63 -12.24
C VAL A 167 -13.47 5.85 -10.93
N ILE A 168 -12.31 5.32 -10.57
CA ILE A 168 -12.10 4.63 -9.31
C ILE A 168 -10.96 5.34 -8.58
N ARG A 169 -11.21 5.75 -7.34
CA ARG A 169 -10.17 6.19 -6.42
C ARG A 169 -9.87 5.04 -5.47
N VAL A 170 -8.59 4.76 -5.32
CA VAL A 170 -8.05 3.78 -4.38
C VAL A 170 -7.32 4.57 -3.31
N GLN A 171 -7.62 4.33 -2.04
CA GLN A 171 -6.97 5.01 -0.93
C GLN A 171 -6.58 4.00 0.15
N LEU A 172 -5.30 4.00 0.51
CA LEU A 172 -4.71 3.04 1.43
C LEU A 172 -4.20 3.78 2.66
N GLU A 173 -4.72 3.38 3.82
CA GLU A 173 -4.32 3.87 5.13
C GLU A 173 -3.44 2.79 5.78
N LEU A 174 -2.14 3.06 5.89
CA LEU A 174 -1.15 2.15 6.46
C LEU A 174 -0.71 2.64 7.84
N GLU A 175 -0.92 1.82 8.87
CA GLU A 175 -0.57 2.13 10.25
C GLU A 175 -0.21 0.86 11.01
N LYS A 176 1.07 0.71 11.37
CA LYS A 176 1.56 -0.46 12.11
C LYS A 176 1.26 -0.37 13.61
N ASP A 177 1.51 0.80 14.21
CA ASP A 177 1.27 1.04 15.63
C ASP A 177 0.76 2.48 15.85
N PRO A 178 -0.52 2.67 16.24
CA PRO A 178 -1.09 3.99 16.50
C PRO A 178 -0.45 4.73 17.68
N THR A 179 0.29 4.02 18.53
CA THR A 179 0.92 4.58 19.75
C THR A 179 2.39 4.95 19.56
N ALA A 180 2.96 4.63 18.39
CA ALA A 180 4.37 4.84 18.09
C ALA A 180 4.57 5.72 16.85
N THR A 181 5.71 6.41 16.81
CA THR A 181 6.24 6.99 15.57
C THR A 181 6.72 5.85 14.68
N PRO A 182 6.43 5.85 13.37
CA PRO A 182 6.01 6.98 12.53
C PRO A 182 4.50 7.17 12.33
N VAL A 183 4.14 8.41 11.93
CA VAL A 183 2.77 8.82 11.58
C VAL A 183 2.18 7.88 10.51
N PRO A 184 0.87 7.60 10.54
CA PRO A 184 0.19 6.82 9.51
C PRO A 184 0.49 7.32 8.10
N LEU A 185 0.67 6.38 7.19
CA LEU A 185 0.89 6.67 5.78
C LEU A 185 -0.44 6.56 5.04
N HIS A 186 -0.89 7.68 4.49
CA HIS A 186 -1.97 7.74 3.50
C HIS A 186 -1.40 7.78 2.09
N VAL A 187 -1.81 6.85 1.23
CA VAL A 187 -1.53 6.90 -0.21
C VAL A 187 -2.81 6.71 -0.99
N GLU A 188 -3.02 7.56 -1.99
CA GLU A 188 -4.21 7.49 -2.84
C GLU A 188 -3.86 7.66 -4.32
N GLY A 189 -4.70 7.07 -5.16
CA GLY A 189 -4.57 7.12 -6.61
C GLY A 189 -5.94 7.13 -7.24
N VAL A 190 -6.10 7.95 -8.26
CA VAL A 190 -7.34 8.07 -9.05
C VAL A 190 -7.07 7.54 -10.44
N VAL A 191 -7.96 6.69 -10.93
CA VAL A 191 -7.83 6.05 -12.23
C VAL A 191 -9.15 6.04 -12.98
N ASN A 192 -9.09 6.45 -14.25
CA ASN A 192 -10.18 6.29 -15.20
C ASN A 192 -10.05 4.92 -15.87
N VAL A 193 -11.16 4.19 -15.96
CA VAL A 193 -11.19 2.92 -16.70
C VAL A 193 -11.16 3.23 -18.18
N ARG A 194 -10.05 2.90 -18.86
CA ARG A 194 -9.78 3.36 -20.24
C ARG A 194 -10.88 2.96 -21.22
N ASN A 195 -11.38 1.74 -21.10
CA ASN A 195 -12.37 1.18 -22.01
C ASN A 195 -13.81 1.60 -21.71
N LEU A 196 -14.05 2.33 -20.62
CA LEU A 196 -15.38 2.83 -20.25
C LEU A 196 -15.56 4.32 -20.56
N LYS A 197 -14.55 4.97 -21.16
CA LYS A 197 -14.65 6.39 -21.51
C LYS A 197 -15.62 6.59 -22.68
N SER A 198 -16.59 7.48 -22.52
CA SER A 198 -17.42 7.96 -23.63
C SER A 198 -16.57 8.87 -24.53
N ASN A 199 -16.69 8.70 -25.85
CA ASN A 199 -16.05 9.57 -26.86
C ASN A 199 -16.83 10.87 -27.07
#